data_AF-A0AAD9BQF0-F1
#
_entry.id   AF-A0AAD9BQF0-F1
#
_cell.length_a   1.000
_cell.length_b   1.000
_cell.length_c   1.000
_cell.angle_alpha   90.00
_cell.angle_beta   90.00
_cell.angle_gamma   90.00
#
_symmetry.space_group_name_H-M   'P 1'
#
loop_
_entity.id
_entity.type
_entity.pdbx_description
1 polymer ?
#
loop_
_entity_poly.entity_id
_entity_poly.type
_entity_poly.pdbx_seq_one_letter_code
_entity_poly.pdbx_strand_id
1 'polypeptide(L)'
;MRMETEEKNPDPKYGESRKFDPNFKGPIHNRGCTDILCCILFILALLGYFVVGIVAWSQGDPRKVIYPTDSRGQFCGQAGTPLEKKPLLFYFNILKCASPLVLLEFQCPTTQLCVETCPDRHMTLVKAKVGNKEDHEYYKKYCKDGVDFGKLSPPEILREGLCPAMLMPSKAFTRRCLPALGTMKGGVVVVGNETSFDAGEGTNINATDVLEASK
;
A
#
# COMPACT_ATOMS: atom_id res chain seq x y z
N MET A 1 -56.83 40.12 -65.39
CA MET A 1 -55.66 39.93 -64.51
C MET A 1 -55.92 38.69 -63.66
N ARG A 2 -55.24 37.59 -63.95
CA ARG A 2 -55.23 36.36 -63.14
C ARG A 2 -53.76 36.01 -62.99
N MET A 3 -53.25 36.12 -61.76
CA MET A 3 -51.89 35.71 -61.40
C MET A 3 -51.86 34.19 -61.28
N GLU A 4 -50.91 33.54 -61.96
CA GLU A 4 -50.53 32.17 -61.67
C GLU A 4 -49.17 32.22 -60.97
N THR A 5 -49.15 31.75 -59.72
CA THR A 5 -47.97 31.68 -58.87
C THR A 5 -47.21 30.41 -59.23
N GLU A 6 -46.02 30.53 -59.83
CA GLU A 6 -45.11 29.38 -59.98
C GLU A 6 -44.53 29.00 -58.62
N GLU A 7 -44.88 27.81 -58.15
CA GLU A 7 -44.36 27.21 -56.92
C GLU A 7 -42.93 26.71 -57.17
N LYS A 8 -41.92 27.50 -56.76
CA LYS A 8 -40.51 27.09 -56.85
C LYS A 8 -40.21 26.03 -55.79
N ASN A 9 -40.19 24.75 -56.20
CA ASN A 9 -39.69 23.66 -55.35
C ASN A 9 -38.24 23.94 -54.92
N PRO A 10 -37.88 23.78 -53.63
CA PRO A 10 -36.52 24.02 -53.17
C PRO A 10 -35.59 22.91 -53.66
N ASP A 11 -34.47 23.29 -54.28
CA ASP A 11 -33.40 22.37 -54.66
C ASP A 11 -32.94 21.54 -53.44
N PRO A 12 -32.79 20.21 -53.56
CA PRO A 12 -32.37 19.38 -52.44
C PRO A 12 -30.99 19.82 -51.94
N LYS A 13 -30.88 20.08 -50.62
CA LYS A 13 -29.65 20.57 -49.94
C LYS A 13 -28.41 19.68 -50.11
N TYR A 14 -28.56 18.46 -50.62
CA TYR A 14 -27.48 17.50 -50.79
C TYR A 14 -27.62 16.81 -52.15
N GLY A 15 -26.51 16.70 -52.89
CA GLY A 15 -26.47 16.04 -54.20
C GLY A 15 -26.75 14.55 -54.12
N GLU A 16 -26.99 13.92 -55.28
CA GLU A 16 -27.29 12.48 -55.36
C GLU A 16 -26.24 11.62 -54.66
N SER A 17 -26.70 10.56 -53.99
CA SER A 17 -25.83 9.62 -53.29
C SER A 17 -24.88 8.92 -54.28
N ARG A 18 -23.59 8.87 -53.93
CA ARG A 18 -22.57 8.17 -54.73
C ARG A 18 -22.96 6.69 -54.85
N LYS A 19 -23.22 6.23 -56.08
CA LYS A 19 -23.45 4.82 -56.38
C LYS A 19 -22.15 4.03 -56.19
N PHE A 20 -22.27 2.79 -55.73
CA PHE A 20 -21.13 1.88 -55.55
C PHE A 20 -20.43 1.65 -56.89
N ASP A 21 -19.16 2.07 -56.98
CA ASP A 21 -18.31 1.82 -58.14
C ASP A 21 -17.47 0.55 -57.87
N PRO A 22 -17.72 -0.57 -58.57
CA PRO A 22 -16.99 -1.82 -58.39
C PRO A 22 -15.50 -1.71 -58.79
N ASN A 23 -15.09 -0.65 -59.50
CA ASN A 23 -13.69 -0.34 -59.81
C ASN A 23 -13.06 0.66 -58.82
N PHE A 24 -13.78 1.09 -57.79
CA PHE A 24 -13.24 1.96 -56.75
C PHE A 24 -12.24 1.19 -55.89
N LYS A 25 -10.96 1.27 -56.26
CA LYS A 25 -9.85 0.66 -55.52
C LYS A 25 -9.51 1.38 -54.21
N GLY A 26 -10.40 2.23 -53.68
CA GLY A 26 -10.17 3.02 -52.48
C GLY A 26 -8.93 3.93 -52.57
N PRO A 27 -8.61 4.66 -51.49
CA PRO A 27 -7.35 5.39 -51.38
C PRO A 27 -6.21 4.41 -51.06
N ILE A 28 -5.90 3.52 -52.01
CA ILE A 28 -4.88 2.46 -51.90
C ILE A 28 -3.69 2.73 -52.83
N HIS A 29 -3.84 3.55 -53.86
CA HIS A 29 -2.71 3.96 -54.71
C HIS A 29 -1.81 4.98 -53.98
N ASN A 30 -0.51 4.68 -53.88
CA ASN A 30 0.55 5.50 -53.26
C ASN A 30 0.57 5.59 -51.73
N ARG A 31 0.27 4.49 -51.01
CA ARG A 31 0.63 4.41 -49.58
C ARG A 31 2.12 4.06 -49.44
N GLY A 32 2.93 5.01 -48.97
CA GLY A 32 4.28 4.72 -48.47
C GLY A 32 4.22 4.08 -47.07
N CYS A 33 5.29 3.39 -46.64
CA CYS A 33 5.36 2.85 -45.29
C CYS A 33 5.42 3.98 -44.24
N THR A 34 4.28 4.33 -43.65
CA THR A 34 4.14 5.39 -42.63
C THR A 34 4.61 4.98 -41.23
N ASP A 35 5.26 3.84 -41.07
CA ASP A 35 5.53 3.22 -39.76
C ASP A 35 7.00 2.87 -39.51
N ILE A 36 7.92 3.27 -40.39
CA ILE A 36 9.35 2.92 -40.25
C ILE A 36 9.96 3.62 -39.02
N LEU A 37 9.71 4.92 -38.84
CA LEU A 37 10.24 5.68 -37.71
C LEU A 37 9.65 5.16 -36.38
N CYS A 38 8.36 4.89 -36.34
CA CYS A 38 7.69 4.30 -35.17
C CYS A 38 8.20 2.88 -34.87
N CYS A 39 8.44 2.04 -35.89
CA CYS A 39 9.07 0.72 -35.72
C CYS A 39 10.47 0.84 -35.10
N ILE A 40 11.30 1.80 -35.55
CA ILE A 40 12.64 2.02 -34.98
C ILE A 40 12.54 2.44 -33.51
N LEU A 41 11.67 3.39 -33.18
CA LEU A 41 11.46 3.82 -31.79
C LEU A 41 10.94 2.68 -30.91
N PHE A 42 10.04 1.84 -31.43
CA PHE A 42 9.53 0.67 -30.73
C PHE A 42 10.62 -0.36 -30.44
N ILE A 43 11.46 -0.68 -31.43
CA ILE A 43 12.60 -1.58 -31.23
C ILE A 43 13.59 -1.01 -30.20
N LEU A 44 13.90 0.29 -30.27
CA LEU A 44 14.76 0.93 -29.27
C LEU A 44 14.17 0.88 -27.87
N ALA A 45 12.85 1.09 -27.72
CA ALA A 45 12.17 0.97 -26.44
C ALA A 45 12.21 -0.47 -25.89
N LEU A 46 12.03 -1.48 -26.74
CA LEU A 46 12.17 -2.89 -26.36
C LEU A 46 13.59 -3.20 -25.90
N LEU A 47 14.61 -2.76 -26.66
CA LEU A 47 16.02 -2.94 -26.27
C LEU A 47 16.31 -2.26 -24.93
N GLY A 48 15.83 -1.03 -24.73
CA GLY A 48 15.94 -0.33 -23.44
C GLY A 48 15.28 -1.10 -22.30
N TYR A 49 14.09 -1.66 -22.52
CA TYR A 49 13.39 -2.48 -21.55
C TYR A 49 14.19 -3.74 -21.16
N PHE A 50 14.78 -4.44 -22.14
CA PHE A 50 15.65 -5.58 -21.87
C PHE A 50 16.88 -5.19 -21.04
N VAL A 51 17.53 -4.06 -21.35
CA VAL A 51 18.68 -3.56 -20.58
C VAL A 51 18.28 -3.30 -19.13
N VAL A 52 17.16 -2.59 -18.90
CA VAL A 52 16.64 -2.34 -17.54
C VAL A 52 16.33 -3.66 -16.82
N GLY A 53 15.72 -4.63 -17.52
CA GLY A 53 15.43 -5.95 -16.97
C GLY A 53 16.69 -6.72 -16.53
N ILE A 54 17.74 -6.72 -17.35
CA ILE A 54 19.03 -7.37 -17.03
C ILE A 54 19.69 -6.68 -15.83
N VAL A 55 19.70 -5.35 -15.79
CA VAL A 55 20.25 -4.59 -14.65
C VAL A 55 19.47 -4.90 -13.37
N ALA A 56 18.14 -4.88 -13.42
CA ALA A 56 17.29 -5.19 -12.28
C ALA A 56 17.50 -6.63 -11.77
N TRP A 57 17.69 -7.60 -12.66
CA TRP A 57 17.96 -8.99 -12.26
C TRP A 57 19.38 -9.20 -11.72
N SER A 58 20.38 -8.61 -12.36
CA SER A 58 21.79 -8.80 -11.99
C SER A 58 22.19 -8.06 -10.72
N GLN A 59 21.60 -6.90 -10.46
CA GLN A 59 21.91 -6.07 -9.29
C GLN A 59 20.82 -6.14 -8.20
N GLY A 60 19.65 -6.66 -8.53
CA GLY A 60 18.56 -6.81 -7.58
C GLY A 60 18.77 -7.98 -6.62
N ASP A 61 18.38 -7.80 -5.36
CA ASP A 61 18.25 -8.89 -4.41
C ASP A 61 16.77 -9.30 -4.31
N PRO A 62 16.36 -10.46 -4.87
CA PRO A 62 14.97 -10.91 -4.84
C PRO A 62 14.45 -11.16 -3.42
N ARG A 63 15.34 -11.31 -2.42
CA ARG A 63 14.96 -11.51 -1.02
C ARG A 63 14.21 -10.31 -0.46
N LYS A 64 14.50 -9.10 -0.94
CA LYS A 64 13.80 -7.86 -0.53
C LYS A 64 12.32 -7.84 -0.89
N VAL A 65 11.90 -8.64 -1.87
CA VAL A 65 10.49 -8.77 -2.26
C VAL A 65 9.77 -9.81 -1.38
N ILE A 66 10.48 -10.87 -0.96
CA ILE A 66 9.90 -12.01 -0.24
C ILE A 66 9.89 -11.79 1.28
N TYR A 67 10.94 -11.17 1.81
CA TYR A 67 11.16 -10.99 3.23
C TYR A 67 11.04 -9.51 3.62
N PRO A 68 10.16 -9.16 4.57
CA PRO A 68 10.16 -7.82 5.12
C PRO A 68 11.45 -7.57 5.93
N THR A 69 11.81 -6.29 6.07
CA THR A 69 12.99 -5.85 6.83
C THR A 69 12.59 -5.03 8.03
N ASP A 70 13.29 -5.21 9.17
CA ASP A 70 13.13 -4.34 10.33
C ASP A 70 13.78 -2.96 10.08
N SER A 71 13.63 -2.03 11.03
CA SER A 71 14.28 -0.71 10.95
C SER A 71 15.82 -0.74 10.94
N ARG A 72 16.45 -1.90 11.21
CA ARG A 72 17.91 -2.11 11.10
C ARG A 72 18.31 -2.73 9.77
N GLY A 73 17.36 -3.00 8.88
CA GLY A 73 17.59 -3.65 7.59
C GLY A 73 17.77 -5.17 7.64
N GLN A 74 17.42 -5.80 8.76
CA GLN A 74 17.50 -7.26 8.92
C GLN A 74 16.24 -7.94 8.40
N PHE A 75 16.39 -9.05 7.66
CA PHE A 75 15.27 -9.81 7.12
C PHE A 75 14.55 -10.64 8.20
N CYS A 76 13.24 -10.45 8.32
CA CYS A 76 12.39 -11.21 9.22
C CYS A 76 12.17 -12.64 8.69
N GLY A 77 12.50 -13.69 9.46
CA GLY A 77 12.18 -15.07 9.09
C GLY A 77 13.03 -15.69 7.99
N GLN A 78 14.15 -15.06 7.62
CA GLN A 78 15.09 -15.63 6.67
C GLN A 78 16.02 -16.61 7.38
N ALA A 79 16.20 -17.81 6.81
CA ALA A 79 17.10 -18.82 7.33
C ALA A 79 18.55 -18.32 7.38
N GLY A 80 19.23 -18.57 8.51
CA GLY A 80 20.61 -18.15 8.73
C GLY A 80 20.78 -16.69 9.17
N THR A 81 19.69 -15.97 9.48
CA THR A 81 19.76 -14.64 10.12
C THR A 81 19.42 -14.74 11.62
N PRO A 82 19.81 -13.75 12.44
CA PRO A 82 19.42 -13.70 13.86
C PRO A 82 17.89 -13.68 14.07
N LEU A 83 17.13 -13.31 13.04
CA LEU A 83 15.68 -13.14 13.07
C LEU A 83 14.93 -14.28 12.36
N GLU A 84 15.58 -15.42 12.13
CA GLU A 84 14.98 -16.60 11.50
C GLU A 84 13.69 -17.06 12.19
N LYS A 85 13.63 -16.99 13.52
CA LYS A 85 12.44 -17.35 14.32
C LYS A 85 11.37 -16.26 14.41
N LYS A 86 11.62 -15.08 13.83
CA LYS A 86 10.72 -13.92 13.88
C LYS A 86 10.28 -13.55 12.46
N PRO A 87 9.34 -14.29 11.85
CA PRO A 87 8.99 -14.13 10.44
C PRO A 87 8.02 -12.98 10.14
N LEU A 88 7.41 -12.36 11.16
CA LEU A 88 6.37 -11.34 10.99
C LEU A 88 6.94 -9.94 11.23
N LEU A 89 6.54 -8.97 10.41
CA LEU A 89 6.89 -7.56 10.59
C LEU A 89 5.80 -6.83 11.38
N PHE A 90 6.16 -6.22 12.50
CA PHE A 90 5.29 -5.41 13.34
C PHE A 90 5.68 -3.92 13.26
N TYR A 91 4.67 -3.05 13.24
CA TYR A 91 4.84 -1.59 13.23
C TYR A 91 4.47 -1.01 14.59
N PHE A 92 5.32 -0.13 15.12
CA PHE A 92 5.02 0.51 16.41
C PHE A 92 3.77 1.39 16.36
N ASN A 93 3.51 2.00 15.22
CA ASN A 93 2.27 2.71 14.96
C ASN A 93 1.94 2.59 13.47
N ILE A 94 0.99 1.71 13.14
CA ILE A 94 0.58 1.49 11.75
C ILE A 94 -0.26 2.64 11.21
N LEU A 95 -0.91 3.44 12.05
CA LEU A 95 -1.75 4.56 11.60
C LEU A 95 -0.93 5.68 10.96
N LYS A 96 0.34 5.84 11.38
CA LYS A 96 1.26 6.77 10.72
C LYS A 96 1.64 6.33 9.30
N CYS A 97 1.49 5.03 8.99
CA CYS A 97 1.73 4.51 7.63
C CYS A 97 0.66 4.93 6.63
N ALA A 98 -0.54 5.30 7.08
CA ALA A 98 -1.65 5.74 6.24
C ALA A 98 -1.51 7.19 5.76
N SER A 99 -0.52 7.94 6.27
CA SER A 99 -0.38 9.34 5.91
C SER A 99 0.08 9.50 4.44
N PRO A 100 -0.38 10.52 3.71
CA PRO A 100 0.05 10.79 2.34
C PRO A 100 1.56 10.97 2.18
N LEU A 101 2.27 11.28 3.26
CA LEU A 101 3.73 11.40 3.30
C LEU A 101 4.44 10.06 3.02
N VAL A 102 3.80 8.92 3.31
CA VAL A 102 4.37 7.59 3.01
C VAL A 102 4.47 7.33 1.51
N LEU A 103 3.62 7.97 0.70
CA LEU A 103 3.70 7.90 -0.76
C LEU A 103 4.96 8.58 -1.31
N LEU A 104 5.55 9.53 -0.56
CA LEU A 104 6.75 10.26 -0.96
C LEU A 104 8.03 9.53 -0.56
N GLU A 105 8.06 8.91 0.62
CA GLU A 105 9.27 8.27 1.17
C GLU A 105 9.34 6.76 0.92
N PHE A 106 8.29 6.15 0.35
CA PHE A 106 8.14 4.68 0.15
C PHE A 106 8.32 3.84 1.43
N GLN A 107 8.39 4.47 2.59
CA GLN A 107 8.73 3.87 3.86
C GLN A 107 7.90 4.52 4.97
N CYS A 108 7.38 3.70 5.91
CA CYS A 108 6.68 4.26 7.06
C CYS A 108 7.67 4.95 8.01
N PRO A 109 7.35 6.16 8.53
CA PRO A 109 8.20 6.89 9.47
C PRO A 109 8.13 6.30 10.90
N THR A 110 7.87 5.00 11.03
CA THR A 110 7.71 4.30 12.30
C THR A 110 8.70 3.16 12.43
N THR A 111 9.10 2.88 13.66
CA THR A 111 9.95 1.73 13.95
C THR A 111 9.21 0.45 13.56
N GLN A 112 9.93 -0.40 12.81
CA GLN A 112 9.51 -1.70 12.34
C GLN A 112 10.35 -2.77 13.05
N LEU A 113 9.70 -3.80 13.57
CA LEU A 113 10.33 -4.84 14.37
C LEU A 113 9.88 -6.23 13.89
N CYS A 114 10.82 -7.15 13.68
CA CYS A 114 10.47 -8.54 13.43
C CYS A 114 10.00 -9.21 14.73
N VAL A 115 8.86 -9.89 14.68
CA VAL A 115 8.24 -10.61 15.80
C VAL A 115 7.87 -12.03 15.38
N GLU A 116 7.73 -12.91 16.38
CA GLU A 116 7.31 -14.30 16.17
C GLU A 116 5.80 -14.39 15.95
N THR A 117 5.03 -13.70 16.80
CA THR A 117 3.56 -13.66 16.74
C THR A 117 3.06 -12.21 16.79
N CYS A 118 2.03 -11.91 16.00
CA CYS A 118 1.34 -10.62 16.09
C CYS A 118 0.65 -10.47 17.45
N PRO A 119 0.55 -9.25 17.99
CA PRO A 119 -0.18 -9.01 19.24
C PRO A 119 -1.66 -9.36 19.08
N ASP A 120 -2.17 -10.15 20.02
CA ASP A 120 -3.54 -10.69 20.03
C ASP A 120 -4.50 -9.84 20.89
N ARG A 121 -3.95 -9.11 21.87
CA ARG A 121 -4.69 -8.22 22.77
C ARG A 121 -4.15 -6.80 22.78
N HIS A 122 -5.03 -5.87 23.14
CA HIS A 122 -4.69 -4.47 23.33
C HIS A 122 -3.93 -4.27 24.66
N MET A 123 -2.85 -3.47 24.64
CA MET A 123 -2.06 -3.16 25.84
C MET A 123 -1.30 -1.85 25.64
N THR A 124 -1.28 -0.97 26.65
CA THR A 124 -0.48 0.27 26.59
C THR A 124 0.84 0.14 27.33
N LEU A 125 1.83 0.96 26.97
CA LEU A 125 3.14 0.96 27.62
C LEU A 125 3.03 1.18 29.15
N VAL A 126 2.12 2.06 29.56
CA VAL A 126 1.87 2.37 30.98
C VAL A 126 1.31 1.15 31.71
N LYS A 127 0.31 0.47 31.13
CA LYS A 127 -0.26 -0.76 31.69
C LYS A 127 0.78 -1.88 31.78
N ALA A 128 1.64 -2.04 30.79
CA ALA A 128 2.71 -3.04 30.81
C ALA A 128 3.80 -2.77 31.86
N LYS A 129 4.02 -1.49 32.23
CA LYS A 129 4.99 -1.12 33.27
C LYS A 129 4.45 -1.27 34.69
N VAL A 130 3.17 -0.95 34.90
CA VAL A 130 2.51 -1.01 36.22
C VAL A 130 1.87 -2.39 36.50
N GLY A 131 1.56 -3.14 35.44
CA GLY A 131 0.89 -4.43 35.50
C GLY A 131 1.77 -5.58 36.02
N ASN A 132 1.24 -6.79 35.85
CA ASN A 132 1.89 -8.01 36.33
C ASN A 132 3.12 -8.38 35.49
N LYS A 133 3.96 -9.29 36.03
CA LYS A 133 5.13 -9.83 35.30
C LYS A 133 4.77 -10.42 33.94
N GLU A 134 3.60 -11.05 33.83
CA GLU A 134 3.12 -11.64 32.57
C GLU A 134 2.84 -10.59 31.50
N ASP A 135 2.18 -9.48 31.86
CA ASP A 135 1.92 -8.38 30.93
C ASP A 135 3.21 -7.69 30.51
N HIS A 136 4.16 -7.58 31.45
CA HIS A 136 5.48 -7.07 31.21
C HIS A 136 6.26 -7.93 30.18
N GLU A 137 6.31 -9.24 30.40
CA GLU A 137 6.99 -10.19 29.51
C GLU A 137 6.31 -10.27 28.14
N TYR A 138 4.98 -10.22 28.10
CA TYR A 138 4.22 -10.15 26.86
C TYR A 138 4.57 -8.89 26.06
N TYR A 139 4.54 -7.72 26.70
CA TYR A 139 4.81 -6.44 26.03
C TYR A 139 6.24 -6.32 25.53
N LYS A 140 7.21 -6.83 26.31
CA LYS A 140 8.64 -6.79 25.97
C LYS A 140 8.97 -7.48 24.64
N LYS A 141 8.17 -8.47 24.21
CA LYS A 141 8.34 -9.14 22.89
C LYS A 141 8.20 -8.19 21.70
N TYR A 142 7.53 -7.05 21.90
CA TYR A 142 7.23 -6.04 20.88
C TYR A 142 8.12 -4.79 21.00
N CYS A 143 9.15 -4.85 21.84
CA CYS A 143 10.15 -3.80 22.00
C CYS A 143 11.49 -4.18 21.36
N LYS A 144 12.36 -3.20 21.13
CA LYS A 144 13.76 -3.44 20.74
C LYS A 144 14.50 -4.22 21.83
N ASP A 145 15.54 -4.94 21.44
CA ASP A 145 16.40 -5.66 22.38
C ASP A 145 17.13 -4.67 23.31
N GLY A 146 17.32 -5.03 24.58
CA GLY A 146 18.09 -4.23 25.55
C GLY A 146 17.30 -3.15 26.32
N VAL A 147 15.98 -3.06 26.15
CA VAL A 147 15.15 -2.10 26.89
C VAL A 147 15.05 -2.49 28.37
N ASP A 148 15.48 -1.56 29.24
CA ASP A 148 15.39 -1.69 30.69
C ASP A 148 14.28 -0.78 31.24
N PHE A 149 13.10 -1.36 31.44
CA PHE A 149 11.92 -0.66 31.95
C PHE A 149 12.06 -0.14 33.38
N GLY A 150 13.02 -0.66 34.16
CA GLY A 150 13.29 -0.21 35.52
C GLY A 150 14.04 1.12 35.57
N LYS A 151 14.86 1.40 34.56
CA LYS A 151 15.69 2.60 34.49
C LYS A 151 15.06 3.73 33.69
N LEU A 152 14.37 3.39 32.60
CA LEU A 152 13.83 4.37 31.65
C LEU A 152 12.39 4.75 31.99
N SER A 153 12.07 6.03 31.87
CA SER A 153 10.69 6.52 31.99
C SER A 153 9.87 6.21 30.72
N PRO A 154 8.54 6.01 30.81
CA PRO A 154 7.70 5.83 29.63
C PRO A 154 7.88 6.88 28.51
N PRO A 155 7.99 8.20 28.79
CA PRO A 155 8.22 9.19 27.73
C PRO A 155 9.59 9.05 27.05
N GLU A 156 10.65 8.66 27.77
CA GLU A 156 11.97 8.40 27.16
C GLU A 156 11.92 7.19 26.21
N ILE A 157 11.27 6.10 26.63
CA ILE A 157 11.09 4.90 25.81
C ILE A 157 10.40 5.22 24.48
N LEU A 158 9.37 6.08 24.52
CA LEU A 158 8.64 6.50 23.33
C LEU A 158 9.47 7.44 22.44
N ARG A 159 10.19 8.40 23.05
CA ARG A 159 11.04 9.35 22.33
C ARG A 159 12.19 8.65 21.60
N GLU A 160 12.79 7.64 22.21
CA GLU A 160 13.86 6.84 21.59
C GLU A 160 13.34 5.75 20.64
N GLY A 161 12.01 5.58 20.54
CA GLY A 161 11.40 4.57 19.68
C GLY A 161 11.86 3.16 20.05
N LEU A 162 11.95 2.88 21.35
CA LEU A 162 12.37 1.60 21.92
C LEU A 162 11.21 0.61 22.02
N CYS A 163 10.03 1.10 22.37
CA CYS A 163 8.77 0.35 22.40
C CYS A 163 7.64 1.15 21.72
N PRO A 164 6.57 0.49 21.28
CA PRO A 164 5.36 1.18 20.86
C PRO A 164 4.69 1.94 22.03
N ALA A 165 3.72 2.81 21.74
CA ALA A 165 2.88 3.42 22.78
C ALA A 165 1.78 2.46 23.24
N MET A 166 1.21 1.73 22.28
CA MET A 166 0.21 0.70 22.49
C MET A 166 0.41 -0.47 21.53
N LEU A 167 -0.04 -1.64 21.95
CA LEU A 167 -0.24 -2.81 21.11
C LEU A 167 -1.68 -2.81 20.66
N MET A 168 -1.88 -2.99 19.36
CA MET A 168 -3.19 -3.14 18.75
C MET A 168 -3.40 -4.60 18.34
N PRO A 169 -4.54 -5.23 18.66
CA PRO A 169 -4.86 -6.57 18.19
C PRO A 169 -4.71 -6.64 16.66
N SER A 170 -3.90 -7.58 16.20
CA SER A 170 -3.52 -7.67 14.78
C SER A 170 -3.45 -9.11 14.31
N LYS A 171 -3.62 -9.29 13.00
CA LYS A 171 -3.51 -10.58 12.33
C LYS A 171 -2.34 -10.55 11.34
N ALA A 172 -1.72 -11.71 11.17
CA ALA A 172 -0.68 -11.89 10.19
C ALA A 172 -1.30 -11.90 8.78
N PHE A 173 -0.86 -10.97 7.93
CA PHE A 173 -1.20 -10.93 6.51
C PHE A 173 0.07 -10.64 5.71
N THR A 174 0.42 -11.49 4.74
CA THR A 174 1.64 -11.31 3.91
C THR A 174 2.93 -11.09 4.74
N ARG A 175 3.10 -11.82 5.85
CA ARG A 175 4.21 -11.67 6.81
C ARG A 175 4.29 -10.31 7.52
N ARG A 176 3.19 -9.56 7.58
CA ARG A 176 3.06 -8.31 8.32
C ARG A 176 1.92 -8.40 9.33
N CYS A 177 2.04 -7.72 10.46
CA CYS A 177 0.96 -7.59 11.42
C CYS A 177 0.10 -6.39 11.05
N LEU A 178 -1.13 -6.65 10.61
CA LEU A 178 -2.12 -5.63 10.29
C LEU A 178 -3.25 -5.65 11.34
N PRO A 179 -3.83 -4.50 11.72
CA PRO A 179 -4.95 -4.43 12.64
C PRO A 179 -6.03 -5.44 12.27
N ALA A 180 -6.54 -6.15 13.28
CA ALA A 180 -7.57 -7.17 13.09
C ALA A 180 -8.94 -6.52 12.82
N LEU A 181 -9.07 -5.82 11.69
CA LEU A 181 -10.31 -5.17 11.30
C LEU A 181 -11.40 -6.20 11.06
N GLY A 182 -12.56 -5.96 11.66
CA GLY A 182 -13.76 -6.75 11.49
C GLY A 182 -15.00 -5.87 11.50
N THR A 183 -16.12 -6.41 11.05
CA THR A 183 -17.42 -5.77 11.13
C THR A 183 -18.36 -6.68 11.90
N MET A 184 -18.92 -6.19 13.01
CA MET A 184 -19.95 -6.92 13.76
C MET A 184 -21.31 -6.86 13.04
N LYS A 185 -22.22 -7.76 13.40
CA LYS A 185 -23.60 -7.76 12.90
C LYS A 185 -24.24 -6.40 13.21
N GLY A 186 -24.58 -5.65 12.16
CA GLY A 186 -25.08 -4.26 12.26
C GLY A 186 -24.14 -3.20 11.65
N GLY A 187 -23.02 -3.59 11.04
CA GLY A 187 -22.14 -2.66 10.29
C GLY A 187 -21.15 -1.89 11.16
N VAL A 188 -21.04 -2.22 12.44
CA VAL A 188 -20.10 -1.59 13.37
C VAL A 188 -18.69 -2.13 13.12
N VAL A 189 -17.74 -1.23 12.86
CA VAL A 189 -16.33 -1.55 12.66
C VAL A 189 -15.66 -1.81 14.01
N VAL A 190 -14.86 -2.87 14.08
CA VAL A 190 -14.10 -3.27 15.27
C VAL A 190 -12.64 -3.58 14.90
N VAL A 191 -11.73 -3.39 15.85
CA VAL A 191 -10.37 -3.94 15.80
C VAL A 191 -10.28 -5.04 16.85
N GLY A 192 -10.17 -6.28 16.41
CA GLY A 192 -10.41 -7.43 17.29
C GLY A 192 -11.88 -7.48 17.71
N ASN A 193 -12.14 -7.27 19.00
CA ASN A 193 -13.49 -7.27 19.58
C ASN A 193 -13.92 -5.89 20.12
N GLU A 194 -13.09 -4.85 19.95
CA GLU A 194 -13.31 -3.52 20.54
C GLU A 194 -13.58 -2.48 19.44
N THR A 195 -14.46 -1.51 19.76
CA THR A 195 -14.81 -0.38 18.90
C THR A 195 -13.99 0.87 19.18
N SER A 196 -13.42 1.00 20.38
CA SER A 196 -12.60 2.12 20.83
C SER A 196 -11.51 1.62 21.76
N PHE A 197 -10.29 2.13 21.61
CA PHE A 197 -9.13 1.71 22.39
C PHE A 197 -8.20 2.91 22.69
N ASP A 198 -7.49 2.82 23.81
CA ASP A 198 -6.59 3.85 24.30
C ASP A 198 -5.27 3.82 23.52
N ALA A 199 -4.98 4.89 22.78
CA ALA A 199 -3.78 5.03 21.98
C ALA A 199 -2.51 5.29 22.78
N GLY A 200 -2.63 5.43 24.09
CA GLY A 200 -1.62 6.02 24.95
C GLY A 200 -1.75 7.54 24.98
N GLU A 201 -1.14 8.16 25.99
CA GLU A 201 -1.11 9.62 26.17
C GLU A 201 -2.50 10.26 26.42
N GLY A 202 -3.51 9.45 26.78
CA GLY A 202 -4.86 9.92 27.11
C GLY A 202 -5.78 10.13 25.90
N THR A 203 -5.42 9.62 24.73
CA THR A 203 -6.22 9.72 23.50
C THR A 203 -6.89 8.39 23.18
N ASN A 204 -8.19 8.39 22.87
CA ASN A 204 -8.91 7.21 22.40
C ASN A 204 -9.05 7.25 20.89
N ILE A 205 -8.82 6.11 20.23
CA ILE A 205 -8.99 5.94 18.78
C ILE A 205 -10.15 4.99 18.53
N ASN A 206 -11.02 5.34 17.58
CA ASN A 206 -12.12 4.47 17.18
C ASN A 206 -11.68 3.54 16.05
N ALA A 207 -12.25 2.33 16.03
CA ALA A 207 -12.02 1.35 14.98
C ALA A 207 -12.43 1.87 13.59
N THR A 208 -13.42 2.77 13.53
CA THR A 208 -13.84 3.45 12.30
C THR A 208 -12.72 4.31 11.72
N ASP A 209 -11.99 5.04 12.56
CA ASP A 209 -10.87 5.90 12.14
C ASP A 209 -9.72 5.06 11.59
N VAL A 210 -9.50 3.87 12.17
CA VAL A 210 -8.50 2.90 11.67
C VAL A 210 -8.91 2.35 10.30
N LEU A 211 -10.20 2.11 10.07
CA LEU A 211 -10.70 1.69 8.76
C LEU A 211 -10.60 2.82 7.75
N GLU A 212 -10.92 4.06 8.12
CA GLU A 212 -10.79 5.22 7.23
C GLU A 212 -9.34 5.45 6.82
N ALA A 213 -8.40 5.33 7.77
CA ALA A 213 -6.97 5.39 7.48
C ALA A 213 -6.47 4.24 6.57
N SER A 214 -7.25 3.18 6.38
CA SER A 214 -6.87 2.07 5.49
C SER A 214 -7.38 2.21 4.04
N LYS A 215 -8.24 3.19 3.77
CA LYS A 215 -8.77 3.47 2.43
C LYS A 215 -7.81 4.35 1.64
#